data_AF-A9BI13-F1
#
_entry.id   AF-A9BI13-F1
#
_cell.length_a   1.000
_cell.length_b   1.000
_cell.length_c   1.000
_cell.angle_alpha   90.00
_cell.angle_beta   90.00
_cell.angle_gamma   90.00
#
_symmetry.space_group_name_H-M   'P 1'
#
loop_
_entity.id
_entity.type
_entity.pdbx_description
1 polymer ?
#
loop_
_entity_poly.entity_id
_entity_poly.type
_entity_poly.pdbx_seq_one_letter_code
_entity_poly.pdbx_strand_id
1 'polypeptide(L)'
;MIDSIKPEHFNPYLGYKLDPGELGLANSSPASLSILRVAAHELGNINQFKSQALKKGGIVIYTDIDLNLKRRGGFLAAVGGKSKAVILYRKETDKSSPQDPVYELQNTEKNTKETKDIKQKIEKEIQKITNELRTETDPEKIKKLLSTLQSLEIYKSNSSSLDLEFILGLTLDLTV
;
A
#
# COMPACT_ATOMS: atom_id res chain seq x y z
N MET A 1 28.98 -28.63 -14.45
CA MET A 1 29.08 -27.92 -13.16
C MET A 1 27.98 -26.86 -13.18
N ILE A 2 26.96 -27.01 -12.34
CA ILE A 2 25.93 -25.97 -12.18
C ILE A 2 26.47 -25.06 -11.09
N ASP A 3 26.86 -23.84 -11.45
CA ASP A 3 27.26 -22.84 -10.46
C ASP A 3 26.03 -22.53 -9.59
N SER A 4 26.06 -22.99 -8.34
CA SER A 4 25.01 -22.72 -7.36
C SER A 4 24.96 -21.22 -7.11
N ILE A 5 23.97 -20.54 -7.71
CA ILE A 5 23.72 -19.13 -7.47
C ILE A 5 23.33 -18.99 -6.00
N LYS A 6 24.15 -18.27 -5.22
CA LYS A 6 23.82 -17.99 -3.82
C LYS A 6 22.51 -17.19 -3.75
N PRO A 7 21.52 -17.61 -2.95
CA PRO A 7 20.20 -16.96 -2.89
C PRO A 7 20.24 -15.45 -2.64
N GLU A 8 21.17 -15.01 -1.79
CA GLU A 8 21.43 -13.60 -1.47
C GLU A 8 21.89 -12.73 -2.66
N HIS A 9 22.50 -13.34 -3.69
CA HIS A 9 22.89 -12.63 -4.92
C HIS A 9 21.74 -12.61 -5.94
N PHE A 10 20.87 -13.63 -5.91
CA PHE A 10 19.69 -13.68 -6.77
C PHE A 10 18.61 -12.70 -6.27
N ASN A 11 18.34 -12.66 -4.97
CA ASN A 11 17.36 -11.78 -4.34
C ASN A 11 17.99 -10.89 -3.25
N PRO A 12 18.83 -9.90 -3.62
CA PRO A 12 19.51 -9.07 -2.65
C PRO A 12 18.55 -8.17 -1.88
N TYR A 13 18.86 -7.88 -0.62
CA TYR A 13 18.15 -6.86 0.15
C TYR A 13 18.59 -5.45 -0.27
N LEU A 14 17.61 -4.60 -0.52
CA LEU A 14 17.78 -3.21 -0.89
C LEU A 14 17.46 -2.33 0.31
N GLY A 15 18.42 -1.50 0.72
CA GLY A 15 18.20 -0.47 1.73
C GLY A 15 17.67 0.80 1.10
N TYR A 16 16.56 1.33 1.63
CA TYR A 16 15.93 2.53 1.11
C TYR A 16 16.15 3.74 2.01
N LYS A 17 16.35 4.91 1.39
CA LYS A 17 16.29 6.22 2.04
C LYS A 17 15.14 6.98 1.39
N LEU A 18 13.92 6.67 1.85
CA LEU A 18 12.72 7.21 1.22
C LEU A 18 12.42 8.63 1.72
N ASP A 19 12.81 8.95 2.96
CA ASP A 19 12.71 10.31 3.52
C ASP A 19 14.07 10.91 3.94
N PRO A 20 14.24 12.25 3.83
CA PRO A 20 15.42 12.95 4.33
C PRO A 20 15.55 12.80 5.86
N GLY A 21 16.58 12.09 6.31
CA GLY A 21 16.87 11.85 7.73
C GLY A 21 16.67 10.41 8.20
N GLU A 22 16.11 9.53 7.37
CA GLU A 22 16.01 8.12 7.69
C GLU A 22 17.34 7.37 7.47
N LEU A 23 17.73 6.55 8.45
CA LEU A 23 18.85 5.62 8.33
C LEU A 23 18.47 4.54 7.31
N GLY A 24 19.15 4.54 6.15
CA GLY A 24 18.87 3.68 4.99
C GLY A 24 19.02 2.15 5.18
N LEU A 25 19.07 1.67 6.43
CA LEU A 25 19.10 0.26 6.83
C LEU A 25 17.82 -0.17 7.56
N ALA A 26 17.11 0.74 8.23
CA ALA A 26 15.87 0.40 8.94
C ALA A 26 14.76 -0.04 7.98
N ASN A 27 14.81 0.49 6.76
CA ASN A 27 13.80 0.28 5.75
C ASN A 27 14.35 -0.56 4.58
N SER A 28 14.65 -1.85 4.78
CA SER A 28 15.18 -2.74 3.72
C SER A 28 14.22 -3.85 3.25
N SER A 29 14.20 -4.13 1.95
CA SER A 29 13.33 -5.15 1.33
C SER A 29 14.10 -6.02 0.34
N PRO A 30 13.78 -7.32 0.22
CA PRO A 30 14.32 -8.13 -0.87
C PRO A 30 13.93 -7.51 -2.22
N ALA A 31 14.82 -7.62 -3.21
CA ALA A 31 14.62 -7.10 -4.56
C ALA A 31 13.29 -7.57 -5.18
N SER A 32 12.83 -8.78 -4.87
CA SER A 32 11.54 -9.32 -5.31
C SER A 32 10.31 -8.55 -4.79
N LEU A 33 10.42 -7.86 -3.65
CA LEU A 33 9.33 -7.08 -3.02
C LEU A 33 9.57 -5.56 -3.08
N SER A 34 10.60 -5.16 -3.81
CA SER A 34 11.04 -3.77 -3.90
C SER A 34 9.98 -2.82 -4.47
N ILE A 35 9.31 -3.23 -5.55
CA ILE A 35 8.28 -2.43 -6.23
C ILE A 35 7.12 -2.16 -5.29
N LEU A 36 6.58 -3.22 -4.67
CA LEU A 36 5.51 -3.11 -3.69
C LEU A 36 5.88 -2.17 -2.54
N ARG A 37 7.09 -2.33 -2.00
CA ARG A 37 7.57 -1.49 -0.90
C ARG A 37 7.62 -0.01 -1.28
N VAL A 38 8.27 0.32 -2.40
CA VAL A 38 8.43 1.71 -2.82
C VAL A 38 7.07 2.31 -3.17
N ALA A 39 6.21 1.57 -3.89
CA ALA A 39 4.86 2.03 -4.20
C ALA A 39 4.03 2.30 -2.93
N ALA A 40 4.15 1.44 -1.91
CA ALA A 40 3.47 1.65 -0.64
C ALA A 40 3.92 2.91 0.08
N HIS A 41 5.21 3.19 0.05
CA HIS A 41 5.75 4.42 0.60
C HIS A 41 5.21 5.66 -0.15
N GLU A 42 5.25 5.64 -1.48
CA GLU A 42 4.78 6.77 -2.28
C GLU A 42 3.26 6.99 -2.16
N LEU A 43 2.48 5.94 -1.95
CA LEU A 43 1.06 6.06 -1.65
C LEU A 43 0.81 6.67 -0.26
N GLY A 44 1.64 6.33 0.72
CA GLY A 44 1.67 6.99 2.02
C GLY A 44 1.87 8.50 1.88
N ASN A 45 2.83 8.92 1.04
CA ASN A 45 3.08 10.33 0.73
C ASN A 45 1.88 11.01 0.05
N ILE A 46 1.21 10.34 -0.88
CA ILE A 46 -0.03 10.84 -1.50
C ILE A 46 -1.12 11.08 -0.47
N ASN A 47 -1.29 10.16 0.48
CA ASN A 47 -2.27 10.34 1.56
C ASN A 47 -1.93 11.53 2.46
N GLN A 48 -0.65 11.79 2.69
CA GLN A 48 -0.22 13.01 3.37
C GLN A 48 -0.55 14.26 2.55
N PHE A 49 -0.33 14.26 1.22
CA PHE A 49 -0.74 15.37 0.36
C PHE A 49 -2.25 15.63 0.43
N LYS A 50 -3.07 14.59 0.38
CA LYS A 50 -4.53 14.68 0.55
C LYS A 50 -4.91 15.31 1.90
N SER A 51 -4.30 14.83 3.00
CA SER A 51 -4.56 15.37 4.34
C SER A 51 -4.16 16.84 4.47
N GLN A 52 -3.00 17.21 3.93
CA GLN A 52 -2.51 18.59 3.97
C GLN A 52 -3.33 19.53 3.08
N ALA A 53 -3.76 19.07 1.90
CA ALA A 53 -4.66 19.80 1.02
C ALA A 53 -5.96 20.13 1.75
N LEU A 54 -6.60 19.12 2.35
CA LEU A 54 -7.86 19.28 3.06
C LEU A 54 -7.74 20.27 4.23
N LYS A 55 -6.69 20.15 5.05
CA LYS A 55 -6.41 21.10 6.16
C LYS A 55 -6.26 22.55 5.70
N LYS A 56 -5.88 22.77 4.45
CA LYS A 56 -5.68 24.10 3.83
C LYS A 56 -6.84 24.50 2.92
N GLY A 57 -7.98 23.79 2.96
CA GLY A 57 -9.15 24.08 2.11
C GLY A 57 -8.92 23.80 0.62
N GLY A 58 -7.95 22.96 0.29
CA GLY A 58 -7.65 22.53 -1.08
C GLY A 58 -8.19 21.13 -1.40
N ILE A 59 -8.40 20.86 -2.68
CA ILE A 59 -8.86 19.57 -3.20
C ILE A 59 -7.76 19.00 -4.10
N VAL A 60 -7.37 17.75 -3.87
CA VAL A 60 -6.46 17.02 -4.76
C VAL A 60 -7.22 16.58 -6.00
N ILE A 61 -6.79 17.04 -7.18
CA ILE A 61 -7.45 16.74 -8.46
C ILE A 61 -6.71 15.70 -9.29
N TYR A 62 -5.44 15.45 -8.98
CA TYR A 62 -4.61 14.46 -9.67
C TYR A 62 -3.47 13.99 -8.76
N THR A 63 -3.11 12.72 -8.86
CA THR A 63 -1.96 12.12 -8.18
C THR A 63 -1.24 11.15 -9.10
N ASP A 64 0.07 11.02 -8.92
CA ASP A 64 0.94 10.17 -9.75
C ASP A 64 2.09 9.59 -8.92
N ILE A 65 2.60 8.44 -9.31
CA ILE A 65 3.76 7.77 -8.69
C ILE A 65 4.73 7.33 -9.79
N ASP A 66 5.92 7.90 -9.78
CA ASP A 66 7.03 7.44 -10.61
C ASP A 66 7.92 6.48 -9.83
N LEU A 67 8.22 5.31 -10.39
CA LEU A 67 9.17 4.35 -9.80
C LEU A 67 10.50 4.34 -10.56
N ASN A 68 11.61 4.39 -9.83
CA ASN A 68 12.95 4.22 -10.39
C ASN A 68 13.33 2.74 -10.35
N LEU A 69 13.25 2.06 -11.50
CA LEU A 69 13.52 0.63 -11.62
C LEU A 69 14.96 0.37 -12.05
N LYS A 70 15.62 -0.59 -11.39
CA LYS A 70 16.96 -1.09 -11.75
C LYS A 70 17.03 -2.60 -11.56
N ARG A 71 17.83 -3.27 -12.38
CA ARG A 71 18.15 -4.69 -12.18
C ARG A 71 18.96 -4.87 -10.89
N ARG A 72 18.49 -5.75 -10.00
CA ARG A 72 19.16 -6.12 -8.74
C ARG A 72 19.07 -7.63 -8.58
N GLY A 73 20.21 -8.31 -8.69
CA GLY A 73 20.24 -9.76 -8.79
C GLY A 73 19.45 -10.26 -9.99
N GLY A 74 18.54 -11.20 -9.74
CA GLY A 74 17.61 -11.78 -10.71
C GLY A 74 16.34 -10.96 -10.96
N PHE A 75 16.12 -9.85 -10.23
CA PHE A 75 14.85 -9.12 -10.28
C PHE A 75 15.01 -7.72 -10.88
N LEU A 76 13.94 -7.25 -11.53
CA LEU A 76 13.74 -5.82 -11.79
C LEU A 76 13.18 -5.21 -10.51
N ALA A 77 13.95 -4.29 -9.90
CA ALA A 77 13.65 -3.80 -8.57
C ALA A 77 13.49 -2.28 -8.53
N ALA A 78 12.50 -1.79 -7.78
CA ALA A 78 12.39 -0.36 -7.49
C ALA A 78 13.46 0.04 -6.47
N VAL A 79 14.31 1.02 -6.81
CA VAL A 79 15.34 1.57 -5.92
C VAL A 79 14.95 2.88 -5.26
N GLY A 80 13.79 3.43 -5.66
CA GLY A 80 13.21 4.66 -5.12
C GLY A 80 11.99 5.06 -5.94
N GLY A 81 11.25 6.05 -5.46
CA GLY A 81 10.05 6.55 -6.12
C GLY A 81 9.87 8.05 -5.89
N LYS A 82 8.89 8.62 -6.59
CA LYS A 82 8.42 9.99 -6.38
C LYS A 82 6.91 10.03 -6.51
N SER A 83 6.25 10.55 -5.49
CA SER A 83 4.84 10.89 -5.50
C SER A 83 4.62 12.33 -5.97
N LYS A 84 3.59 12.55 -6.77
CA LYS A 84 3.14 13.88 -7.21
C LYS A 84 1.66 14.04 -6.89
N ALA A 85 1.26 15.27 -6.55
CA ALA A 85 -0.14 15.64 -6.42
C ALA A 85 -0.37 17.05 -6.98
N VAL A 86 -1.47 17.25 -7.67
CA VAL A 86 -1.95 18.57 -8.11
C VAL A 86 -3.13 18.95 -7.22
N ILE A 87 -3.00 20.09 -6.55
CA ILE A 87 -3.95 20.57 -5.55
C ILE A 87 -4.58 21.87 -6.03
N LEU A 88 -5.90 21.91 -6.07
CA LEU A 88 -6.69 23.10 -6.35
C LEU A 88 -7.07 23.78 -5.02
N TYR A 89 -6.64 25.03 -4.84
CA TYR A 89 -7.07 25.88 -3.73
C TYR A 89 -8.13 26.87 -4.23
N ARG A 90 -9.21 27.05 -3.45
CA ARG A 90 -10.16 28.12 -3.72
C ARG A 90 -9.48 29.46 -3.48
N LYS A 91 -9.51 30.35 -4.47
CA LYS A 91 -9.00 31.72 -4.32
C LYS A 91 -9.75 32.39 -3.18
N GLU A 92 -9.04 32.88 -2.18
CA GLU A 92 -9.63 33.67 -1.10
C GLU A 92 -10.28 34.91 -1.71
N THR A 93 -11.62 34.95 -1.72
CA THR A 93 -12.37 36.20 -1.73
C THR A 93 -12.59 36.58 -0.28
N ASP A 94 -12.20 37.81 0.08
CA ASP A 94 -12.16 38.33 1.44
C ASP A 94 -13.32 37.89 2.35
N LYS A 95 -12.93 37.46 3.55
CA LYS A 95 -13.66 37.31 4.82
C LYS A 95 -15.16 37.66 4.82
N SER A 96 -16.01 36.65 5.00
CA SER A 96 -16.98 36.54 6.12
C SER A 96 -18.09 35.53 5.81
N SER A 97 -17.96 34.31 6.33
CA SER A 97 -19.10 33.47 6.67
C SER A 97 -18.59 32.39 7.64
N PRO A 98 -19.15 32.27 8.86
CA PRO A 98 -18.87 31.12 9.69
C PRO A 98 -19.55 29.91 9.05
N GLN A 99 -18.78 29.04 8.40
CA GLN A 99 -19.29 27.74 7.97
C GLN A 99 -19.41 26.82 9.19
N ASP A 100 -20.61 26.32 9.39
CA ASP A 100 -21.02 25.46 10.50
C ASP A 100 -20.08 24.26 10.71
N PRO A 101 -19.66 23.96 11.96
CA PRO A 101 -18.75 22.85 12.27
C PRO A 101 -19.44 21.46 12.28
N VAL A 102 -20.61 21.32 11.65
CA VAL A 102 -21.49 20.15 11.83
C VAL A 102 -21.18 18.99 10.87
N TYR A 103 -20.43 19.23 9.78
CA TYR A 103 -20.14 18.18 8.79
C TYR A 103 -18.80 17.44 8.99
N GLU A 104 -17.88 17.93 9.82
CA GLU A 104 -16.50 17.41 9.86
C GLU A 104 -16.17 16.46 11.02
N LEU A 105 -16.91 16.47 12.13
CA LEU A 105 -16.63 15.54 13.25
C LEU A 105 -17.10 14.10 12.99
N GLN A 106 -18.02 13.87 12.05
CA GLN A 106 -18.54 12.52 11.81
C GLN A 106 -17.60 11.64 10.97
N ASN A 107 -16.71 12.21 10.15
CA ASN A 107 -15.93 11.42 9.20
C ASN A 107 -14.61 10.89 9.75
N THR A 108 -13.99 11.56 10.72
CA THR A 108 -12.75 11.10 11.37
C THR A 108 -13.01 10.01 12.42
N GLU A 109 -14.10 10.10 13.18
CA GLU A 109 -14.49 9.03 14.11
C GLU A 109 -15.08 7.80 13.39
N LYS A 110 -15.82 7.98 12.29
CA LYS A 110 -16.30 6.86 11.45
C LYS A 110 -15.13 6.11 10.80
N ASN A 111 -14.19 6.82 10.16
CA ASN A 111 -13.04 6.17 9.51
C ASN A 111 -12.17 5.34 10.49
N THR A 112 -12.01 5.79 11.74
CA THR A 112 -11.17 5.09 12.73
C THR A 112 -11.87 3.86 13.34
N LYS A 113 -13.22 3.86 13.42
CA LYS A 113 -14.02 2.69 13.81
C LYS A 113 -14.15 1.70 12.66
N GLU A 114 -14.45 2.18 11.46
CA GLU A 114 -14.56 1.36 10.24
C GLU A 114 -13.25 0.64 9.90
N THR A 115 -12.10 1.30 9.99
CA THR A 115 -10.80 0.62 9.75
C THR A 115 -10.46 -0.46 10.79
N LYS A 116 -10.87 -0.29 12.06
CA LYS A 116 -10.74 -1.35 13.08
C LYS A 116 -11.67 -2.52 12.80
N ASP A 117 -12.91 -2.24 12.40
CA ASP A 117 -13.90 -3.27 12.06
C ASP A 117 -13.50 -4.06 10.81
N ILE A 118 -12.92 -3.40 9.80
CA ILE A 118 -12.40 -4.04 8.59
C ILE A 118 -11.22 -4.97 8.92
N LYS A 119 -10.25 -4.54 9.74
CA LYS A 119 -9.14 -5.42 10.17
C LYS A 119 -9.64 -6.67 10.89
N GLN A 120 -10.59 -6.52 11.82
CA GLN A 120 -11.18 -7.65 12.53
C GLN A 120 -11.94 -8.60 11.59
N LYS A 121 -12.62 -8.07 10.57
CA LYS A 121 -13.32 -8.87 9.56
C LYS A 121 -12.36 -9.69 8.72
N ILE A 122 -11.23 -9.10 8.32
CA ILE A 122 -10.19 -9.79 7.55
C ILE A 122 -9.49 -10.85 8.39
N GLU A 123 -9.21 -10.60 9.67
CA GLU A 123 -8.65 -11.63 10.54
C GLU A 123 -9.57 -12.84 10.69
N LYS A 124 -10.89 -12.60 10.83
CA LYS A 124 -11.90 -13.67 10.86
C LYS A 124 -11.95 -14.45 9.55
N GLU A 125 -11.88 -13.77 8.41
CA GLU A 125 -11.93 -14.44 7.11
C GLU A 125 -10.65 -15.23 6.83
N ILE A 126 -9.48 -14.72 7.23
CA ILE A 126 -8.21 -15.48 7.18
C ILE A 126 -8.33 -16.76 8.00
N GLN A 127 -8.83 -16.67 9.24
CA GLN A 127 -9.03 -17.83 10.11
C GLN A 127 -10.00 -18.85 9.51
N LYS A 128 -11.08 -18.39 8.90
CA LYS A 128 -12.07 -19.24 8.23
C LYS A 128 -11.46 -19.98 7.04
N ILE A 129 -10.73 -19.26 6.16
CA ILE A 129 -10.05 -19.85 5.01
C ILE A 129 -8.96 -20.83 5.44
N THR A 130 -8.20 -20.53 6.50
CA THR A 130 -7.20 -21.47 7.04
C THR A 130 -7.85 -22.74 7.59
N ASN A 131 -9.04 -22.64 8.19
CA ASN A 131 -9.77 -23.82 8.65
C ASN A 131 -10.37 -24.62 7.48
N GLU A 132 -10.92 -23.97 6.45
CA GLU A 132 -11.38 -24.64 5.23
C GLU A 132 -10.24 -25.40 4.53
N LEU A 133 -9.05 -24.80 4.43
CA LEU A 133 -7.86 -25.43 3.85
C LEU A 133 -7.43 -26.71 4.57
N ARG A 134 -7.77 -26.88 5.85
CA ARG A 134 -7.44 -28.11 6.62
C ARG A 134 -8.34 -29.28 6.28
N THR A 135 -9.56 -29.00 5.80
CA THR A 135 -10.58 -30.01 5.51
C THR A 135 -10.85 -30.18 4.02
N GLU A 136 -10.40 -29.25 3.20
CA GLU A 136 -10.61 -29.27 1.76
C GLU A 136 -9.66 -30.27 1.08
N THR A 137 -10.20 -31.04 0.15
CA THR A 137 -9.46 -32.08 -0.59
C THR A 137 -9.41 -31.80 -2.10
N ASP A 138 -10.30 -30.93 -2.60
CA ASP A 138 -10.35 -30.56 -4.01
C ASP A 138 -9.17 -29.63 -4.39
N PRO A 139 -8.30 -30.05 -5.32
CA PRO A 139 -7.11 -29.28 -5.72
C PRO A 139 -7.44 -27.92 -6.34
N GLU A 140 -8.54 -27.76 -7.09
CA GLU A 140 -8.89 -26.47 -7.68
C GLU A 140 -9.37 -25.48 -6.62
N LYS A 141 -10.14 -25.97 -5.65
CA LYS A 141 -10.65 -25.17 -4.55
C LYS A 141 -9.55 -24.78 -3.57
N ILE A 142 -8.60 -25.68 -3.31
CA ILE A 142 -7.37 -25.36 -2.55
C ILE A 142 -6.60 -24.23 -3.22
N LYS A 143 -6.40 -24.27 -4.54
CA LYS A 143 -5.69 -23.22 -5.28
C LYS A 143 -6.37 -21.85 -5.13
N LYS A 144 -7.70 -21.81 -5.24
CA LYS A 144 -8.50 -20.57 -5.05
C LYS A 144 -8.46 -20.06 -3.61
N LEU A 145 -8.50 -20.96 -2.62
CA LEU A 145 -8.41 -20.59 -1.21
C LEU A 145 -7.03 -20.03 -0.86
N LEU A 146 -5.95 -20.61 -1.40
CA LEU A 146 -4.59 -20.12 -1.21
C LEU A 146 -4.38 -18.73 -1.84
N SER A 147 -4.86 -18.49 -3.06
CA SER A 147 -4.77 -17.17 -3.69
C SER A 147 -5.54 -16.11 -2.89
N THR A 148 -6.71 -16.48 -2.39
CA THR A 148 -7.55 -15.60 -1.56
C THR A 148 -6.86 -15.30 -0.23
N LEU A 149 -6.27 -16.30 0.43
CA LEU A 149 -5.52 -16.13 1.67
C LEU A 149 -4.34 -15.18 1.48
N GLN A 150 -3.56 -15.37 0.41
CA GLN A 150 -2.42 -14.51 0.09
C GLN A 150 -2.84 -13.04 -0.09
N SER A 151 -3.96 -12.78 -0.78
CA SER A 151 -4.47 -11.41 -0.95
C SER A 151 -4.88 -10.77 0.39
N LEU A 152 -5.51 -11.55 1.29
CA LEU A 152 -5.94 -11.08 2.61
C LEU A 152 -4.74 -10.84 3.55
N GLU A 153 -3.68 -11.64 3.46
CA GLU A 153 -2.44 -11.43 4.23
C GLU A 153 -1.69 -10.17 3.78
N ILE A 154 -1.65 -9.91 2.47
CA ILE A 154 -1.10 -8.67 1.92
C ILE A 154 -1.91 -7.47 2.42
N TYR A 155 -3.24 -7.58 2.42
CA TYR A 155 -4.10 -6.55 2.96
C TYR A 155 -3.84 -6.32 4.46
N LYS A 156 -3.78 -7.39 5.26
CA LYS A 156 -3.52 -7.30 6.72
C LYS A 156 -2.20 -6.59 7.01
N SER A 157 -1.12 -6.99 6.34
CA SER A 157 0.22 -6.45 6.54
C SER A 157 0.37 -4.99 6.11
N ASN A 158 -0.40 -4.54 5.10
CA ASN A 158 -0.25 -3.19 4.52
C ASN A 158 -1.44 -2.25 4.78
N SER A 159 -2.45 -2.68 5.53
CA SER A 159 -3.71 -1.97 5.83
C SER A 159 -3.60 -0.55 6.41
N SER A 160 -2.41 -0.10 6.81
CA SER A 160 -2.16 1.27 7.28
C SER A 160 -1.57 2.19 6.20
N SER A 161 -1.02 1.66 5.11
CA SER A 161 -0.27 2.43 4.11
C SER A 161 -0.79 2.24 2.67
N LEU A 162 -1.45 1.12 2.38
CA LEU A 162 -1.97 0.80 1.05
C LEU A 162 -3.50 0.91 0.97
N ASP A 163 -3.98 1.63 -0.03
CA ASP A 163 -5.41 1.73 -0.34
C ASP A 163 -5.92 0.41 -0.95
N LEU A 164 -7.20 0.08 -0.71
CA LEU A 164 -7.82 -1.17 -1.17
C LEU A 164 -7.77 -1.27 -2.71
N GLU A 165 -7.96 -0.13 -3.40
CA GLU A 165 -7.90 -0.04 -4.85
C GLU A 165 -6.53 -0.45 -5.41
N PHE A 166 -5.45 -0.13 -4.71
CA PHE A 166 -4.09 -0.48 -5.12
C PHE A 166 -3.85 -1.99 -5.02
N ILE A 167 -4.31 -2.62 -3.93
CA ILE A 167 -4.19 -4.08 -3.76
C ILE A 167 -5.02 -4.81 -4.82
N LEU A 168 -6.24 -4.34 -5.09
CA LEU A 168 -7.10 -4.91 -6.12
C LEU A 168 -6.47 -4.79 -7.51
N GLY A 169 -5.85 -3.65 -7.83
CA GLY A 169 -5.09 -3.45 -9.07
C GLY A 169 -3.94 -4.45 -9.25
N LEU A 170 -3.18 -4.73 -8.19
CA LEU A 170 -2.11 -5.75 -8.24
C LEU A 170 -2.66 -7.17 -8.48
N THR A 171 -3.79 -7.51 -7.85
CA THR A 171 -4.38 -8.85 -8.01
C THR A 171 -4.97 -9.12 -9.40
N LEU A 172 -5.45 -8.07 -10.08
CA LEU A 172 -6.00 -8.19 -11.44
C LEU A 172 -4.91 -8.43 -12.49
N ASP A 173 -3.67 -8.00 -12.23
CA ASP A 173 -2.55 -8.13 -13.16
C ASP A 173 -1.79 -9.47 -13.01
N LEU A 174 -1.95 -10.15 -11.86
CA LEU A 174 -1.33 -11.45 -11.56
C LEU A 174 -2.10 -12.65 -12.16
N THR A 175 -3.22 -12.42 -12.85
CA THR A 175 -4.04 -13.45 -13.52
C THR A 175 -3.72 -13.67 -15.00
N VAL A 176 -2.59 -13.17 -15.50
CA VAL A 176 -2.10 -13.38 -16.87
C VAL A 176 -1.12 -14.55 -16.96
#